data_AF-K8MN38-F1
#
_entry.id   AF-K8MN38-F1
#
_cell.length_a   1.000
_cell.length_b   1.000
_cell.length_c   1.000
_cell.angle_alpha   90.00
_cell.angle_beta   90.00
_cell.angle_gamma   90.00
#
_symmetry.space_group_name_H-M   'P 1'
#
loop_
_entity.id
_entity.type
_entity.pdbx_description
1 polymer ?
#
loop_
_entity_poly.entity_id
_entity_poly.type
_entity_poly.pdbx_seq_one_letter_code
_entity_poly.pdbx_strand_id
1 'polypeptide(L)'
;MLTEEAIVEQIQADPEMMTVLAIIRDLNLTDAWLAAGAVRNFIWNQLSGKPGFDATTDLDLVFYDPEISYEETQQIEQELKKTYPQYAWEVKNQVYMHQHSPGTAPYRSACDAVSKYPEQCTALAVRLRKDGQLELFLPYGTRDIEDFIVEPTPHFLASPERLAVYTERMKKKNWQTKWPQLEVRFPK
;
A
#
# COMPACT_ATOMS: atom_id res chain seq x y z
N MET A 1 -18.68 -8.64 -8.10
CA MET A 1 -17.57 -8.01 -8.81
C MET A 1 -17.32 -6.67 -8.18
N LEU A 2 -16.20 -6.56 -7.49
CA LEU A 2 -15.76 -5.34 -6.84
C LEU A 2 -15.27 -4.37 -7.91
N THR A 3 -15.90 -3.19 -8.00
CA THR A 3 -15.50 -2.13 -8.94
C THR A 3 -14.68 -1.05 -8.24
N GLU A 4 -13.93 -0.25 -9.01
CA GLU A 4 -13.15 0.86 -8.47
C GLU A 4 -14.06 1.91 -7.83
N GLU A 5 -15.22 2.19 -8.43
CA GLU A 5 -16.21 3.12 -7.90
C GLU A 5 -16.72 2.66 -6.53
N ALA A 6 -17.01 1.37 -6.38
CA ALA A 6 -17.45 0.82 -5.10
C ALA A 6 -16.35 0.95 -4.02
N ILE A 7 -15.08 0.76 -4.38
CA ILE A 7 -13.96 0.97 -3.44
C ILE A 7 -13.87 2.45 -3.04
N VAL A 8 -13.97 3.36 -4.01
CA VAL A 8 -13.98 4.81 -3.75
C VAL A 8 -15.11 5.20 -2.80
N GLU A 9 -16.34 4.75 -3.07
CA GLU A 9 -17.50 5.05 -2.24
C GLU A 9 -17.33 4.52 -0.81
N GLN A 10 -16.80 3.30 -0.65
CA GLN A 10 -16.52 2.73 0.66
C GLN A 10 -15.46 3.53 1.43
N ILE A 11 -14.39 3.95 0.76
CA ILE A 11 -13.34 4.78 1.37
C ILE A 11 -13.92 6.14 1.77
N GLN A 12 -14.71 6.79 0.90
CA GLN A 12 -15.33 8.08 1.19
C GLN A 12 -16.30 8.02 2.38
N ALA A 13 -16.98 6.88 2.55
CA ALA A 13 -17.91 6.67 3.65
C ALA A 13 -17.22 6.40 5.00
N ASP A 14 -15.92 6.08 5.02
CA ASP A 14 -15.15 5.80 6.24
C ASP A 14 -14.44 7.09 6.74
N PRO A 15 -14.87 7.66 7.89
CA PRO A 15 -14.34 8.93 8.36
C PRO A 15 -12.86 8.88 8.77
N GLU A 16 -12.39 7.74 9.29
CA GLU A 16 -11.01 7.58 9.73
C GLU A 16 -10.08 7.48 8.52
N MET A 17 -10.45 6.68 7.52
CA MET A 17 -9.71 6.60 6.27
C MET A 17 -9.65 7.97 5.57
N MET A 18 -10.76 8.71 5.52
CA MET A 18 -10.77 10.06 4.95
C MET A 18 -9.92 11.05 5.76
N THR A 19 -9.86 10.91 7.08
CA THR A 19 -8.97 11.72 7.93
C THR A 19 -7.51 11.46 7.60
N VAL A 20 -7.09 10.19 7.51
CA VAL A 20 -5.74 9.78 7.12
C VAL A 20 -5.37 10.34 5.74
N LEU A 21 -6.26 10.24 4.76
CA LEU A 21 -6.00 10.73 3.41
C LEU A 21 -5.93 12.27 3.34
N ALA A 22 -6.72 12.97 4.15
CA ALA A 22 -6.61 14.42 4.28
C ALA A 22 -5.28 14.84 4.90
N ILE A 23 -4.80 14.15 5.95
CA ILE A 23 -3.48 14.38 6.54
C ILE A 23 -2.39 14.24 5.46
N ILE A 24 -2.39 13.13 4.72
CA ILE A 24 -1.40 12.87 3.65
C ILE A 24 -1.44 13.97 2.59
N ARG A 25 -2.63 14.37 2.13
CA ARG A 25 -2.81 15.45 1.16
C ARG A 25 -2.22 16.77 1.65
N ASP A 26 -2.44 17.08 2.93
CA ASP A 26 -2.08 18.38 3.51
C ASP A 26 -0.57 18.51 3.81
N LEU A 27 0.18 17.39 3.80
CA LEU A 27 1.65 17.42 3.80
C LEU A 27 2.25 18.05 2.53
N ASN A 28 1.47 18.13 1.44
CA ASN A 28 1.91 18.68 0.15
C ASN A 28 3.18 18.00 -0.43
N LEU A 29 3.39 16.72 -0.12
CA LEU A 29 4.47 15.93 -0.70
C LEU A 29 4.18 15.60 -2.18
N THR A 30 5.21 15.63 -3.00
CA THR A 30 5.12 15.29 -4.42
C THR A 30 4.81 13.79 -4.58
N ASP A 31 3.81 13.48 -5.42
CA ASP A 31 3.43 12.10 -5.77
C ASP A 31 3.18 11.20 -4.54
N ALA A 32 2.44 11.71 -3.54
CA ALA A 32 2.16 11.02 -2.28
C ALA A 32 0.87 10.21 -2.29
N TRP A 33 0.93 9.03 -1.68
CA TRP A 33 -0.14 8.04 -1.63
C TRP A 33 -0.15 7.27 -0.32
N LEU A 34 -1.34 6.84 0.12
CA LEU A 34 -1.46 5.72 1.05
C LEU A 34 -1.44 4.43 0.24
N ALA A 35 -0.56 3.47 0.58
CA ALA A 35 -0.37 2.26 -0.22
C ALA A 35 -0.48 0.96 0.60
N ALA A 36 -0.39 -0.17 -0.12
CA ALA A 36 -0.16 -1.50 0.44
C ALA A 36 -1.16 -1.93 1.52
N GLY A 37 -0.67 -2.13 2.75
CA GLY A 37 -1.35 -2.91 3.77
C GLY A 37 -2.62 -2.24 4.25
N ALA A 38 -2.57 -0.94 4.50
CA ALA A 38 -3.72 -0.16 4.97
C ALA A 38 -4.89 -0.22 3.99
N VAL A 39 -4.61 0.00 2.70
CA VAL A 39 -5.64 0.02 1.65
C VAL A 39 -6.21 -1.39 1.40
N ARG A 40 -5.34 -2.39 1.29
CA ARG A 40 -5.75 -3.78 1.09
C ARG A 40 -6.58 -4.31 2.26
N ASN A 41 -6.10 -4.08 3.48
CA ASN A 41 -6.78 -4.56 4.68
C ASN A 41 -8.15 -3.88 4.82
N PHE A 42 -8.26 -2.59 4.47
CA PHE A 42 -9.54 -1.89 4.42
C PHE A 42 -10.55 -2.62 3.53
N ILE A 43 -10.15 -2.91 2.28
CA ILE A 43 -11.03 -3.58 1.31
C ILE A 43 -11.38 -4.99 1.80
N TRP A 44 -10.40 -5.78 2.26
CA TRP A 44 -10.65 -7.12 2.77
C TRP A 44 -11.52 -7.16 4.02
N ASN A 45 -11.42 -6.16 4.89
CA ASN A 45 -12.30 -6.01 6.04
C ASN A 45 -13.74 -5.75 5.59
N GLN A 46 -13.96 -4.81 4.68
CA GLN A 46 -15.29 -4.52 4.13
C GLN A 46 -15.91 -5.76 3.46
N LEU A 47 -15.14 -6.45 2.61
CA LEU A 47 -15.56 -7.72 1.99
C LEU A 47 -15.85 -8.84 2.99
N SER A 48 -15.32 -8.75 4.22
CA SER A 48 -15.53 -9.71 5.29
C SER A 48 -16.55 -9.25 6.34
N GLY A 49 -17.29 -8.15 6.08
CA GLY A 49 -18.29 -7.61 7.02
C GLY A 49 -17.69 -7.04 8.32
N LYS A 50 -16.42 -6.59 8.27
CA LYS A 50 -15.71 -5.96 9.39
C LYS A 50 -15.58 -4.45 9.15
N PRO A 51 -15.34 -3.64 10.20
CA PRO A 51 -14.98 -2.23 10.02
C PRO A 51 -13.79 -2.10 9.07
N GLY A 52 -13.90 -1.20 8.09
CA GLY A 52 -12.87 -1.00 7.07
C GLY A 52 -11.54 -0.61 7.70
N PHE A 53 -11.52 0.56 8.35
CA PHE A 53 -10.31 1.06 9.00
C PHE A 53 -9.85 0.13 10.15
N ASP A 54 -8.58 -0.28 10.11
CA ASP A 54 -7.92 -1.09 11.14
C ASP A 54 -6.76 -0.29 11.74
N ALA A 55 -6.97 0.29 12.92
CA ALA A 55 -5.97 1.09 13.63
C ALA A 55 -4.70 0.31 14.03
N THR A 56 -4.72 -1.03 13.93
CA THR A 56 -3.54 -1.88 14.18
C THR A 56 -2.69 -2.10 12.94
N THR A 57 -3.14 -1.62 11.78
CA THR A 57 -2.40 -1.74 10.53
C THR A 57 -1.48 -0.52 10.33
N ASP A 58 -0.23 -0.79 9.96
CA ASP A 58 0.73 0.25 9.59
C ASP A 58 0.21 1.05 8.39
N LEU A 59 0.38 2.38 8.43
CA LEU A 59 -0.01 3.30 7.36
C LEU A 59 1.20 3.62 6.50
N ASP A 60 1.33 2.87 5.39
CA ASP A 60 2.36 3.08 4.38
C ASP A 60 2.09 4.37 3.59
N LEU A 61 2.66 5.50 4.04
CA LEU A 61 2.75 6.74 3.26
C LEU A 61 3.95 6.64 2.33
N VAL A 62 3.68 6.48 1.03
CA VAL A 62 4.69 6.45 -0.01
C VAL A 62 4.63 7.72 -0.84
N PHE A 63 5.79 8.25 -1.20
CA PHE A 63 5.88 9.39 -2.10
C PHE A 63 7.10 9.29 -3.00
N TYR A 64 7.18 10.10 -4.04
CA TYR A 64 8.34 10.16 -4.92
C TYR A 64 8.77 11.61 -5.11
N ASP A 65 9.86 11.98 -4.46
CA ASP A 65 10.44 13.32 -4.59
C ASP A 65 11.97 13.24 -4.55
N PRO A 66 12.67 13.47 -5.68
CA PRO A 66 14.13 13.43 -5.73
C PRO A 66 14.79 14.59 -4.98
N GLU A 67 14.06 15.67 -4.67
CA GLU A 67 14.58 16.83 -3.94
C GLU A 67 14.58 16.59 -2.42
N ILE A 68 13.80 15.61 -1.93
CA ILE A 68 13.72 15.26 -0.51
C ILE A 68 14.71 14.15 -0.19
N SER A 69 15.66 14.43 0.70
CA SER A 69 16.66 13.47 1.15
C SER A 69 16.07 12.31 1.99
N TYR A 70 16.87 11.26 2.16
CA TYR A 70 16.52 10.16 3.06
C TYR A 70 16.36 10.64 4.52
N GLU A 71 17.18 11.58 4.97
CA GLU A 71 17.09 12.15 6.33
C GLU A 71 15.83 12.98 6.51
N GLU A 72 15.50 13.86 5.55
CA GLU A 72 14.24 14.64 5.58
C GLU A 72 13.02 13.72 5.57
N THR A 73 13.07 12.60 4.84
CA THR A 73 12.02 11.57 4.87
C THR A 73 11.81 11.02 6.29
N GLN A 74 12.90 10.76 7.03
CA GLN A 74 12.80 10.30 8.42
C GLN A 74 12.26 11.39 9.36
N GLN A 75 12.61 12.66 9.13
CA GLN A 75 12.08 13.78 9.89
C GLN A 75 10.56 13.94 9.69
N ILE A 76 10.08 13.78 8.45
CA ILE A 76 8.64 13.77 8.13
C ILE A 76 7.93 12.64 8.91
N GLU A 77 8.50 11.43 8.92
CA GLU A 77 7.94 10.31 9.68
C GLU A 77 7.84 10.62 11.18
N GLN A 78 8.89 11.19 11.76
CA GLN A 78 8.94 11.53 13.18
C GLN A 78 7.90 12.59 13.56
N GLU A 79 7.76 13.65 12.75
CA GLU A 79 6.75 14.69 12.99
C GLU A 79 5.33 14.15 12.80
N LEU A 80 5.08 13.25 11.84
CA LEU A 80 3.78 12.57 11.71
C LEU A 80 3.45 11.72 12.93
N LYS A 81 4.40 10.89 13.40
CA LYS A 81 4.22 10.05 14.60
C LYS A 81 4.00 10.88 15.86
N LYS A 82 4.59 12.06 15.95
CA LYS A 82 4.40 13.00 17.05
C LYS A 82 3.05 13.73 16.99
N THR A 83 2.64 14.16 15.79
CA THR A 83 1.42 14.95 15.59
C THR A 83 0.17 14.07 15.62
N TYR A 84 0.27 12.86 15.08
CA TYR A 84 -0.82 11.90 14.97
C TYR A 84 -0.40 10.53 15.55
N PRO A 85 -0.13 10.44 16.86
CA PRO A 85 0.40 9.24 17.51
C PRO A 85 -0.57 8.05 17.52
N GLN A 86 -1.85 8.28 17.22
CA GLN A 86 -2.85 7.23 17.09
C GLN A 86 -2.69 6.37 15.83
N TYR A 87 -1.88 6.81 14.86
CA TYR A 87 -1.67 6.12 13.60
C TYR A 87 -0.24 5.59 13.50
N ALA A 88 -0.10 4.35 13.04
CA ALA A 88 1.19 3.67 12.87
C ALA A 88 1.85 4.05 11.53
N TRP A 89 2.32 5.29 11.41
CA TRP A 89 2.92 5.79 10.15
C TRP A 89 4.22 5.07 9.78
N GLU A 90 4.32 4.68 8.51
CA GLU A 90 5.57 4.34 7.85
C GLU A 90 5.74 5.22 6.60
N VAL A 91 6.76 6.07 6.59
CA VAL A 91 6.97 7.02 5.51
C VAL A 91 8.15 6.59 4.65
N LYS A 92 7.92 6.42 3.35
CA LYS A 92 8.94 5.94 2.41
C LYS A 92 8.99 6.81 1.16
N ASN A 93 10.11 7.50 0.97
CA ASN A 93 10.44 8.10 -0.31
C ASN A 93 10.93 7.01 -1.27
N GLN A 94 10.16 6.76 -2.32
CA GLN A 94 10.39 5.69 -3.28
C GLN A 94 11.66 5.90 -4.13
N VAL A 95 12.23 7.10 -4.15
CA VAL A 95 13.55 7.35 -4.76
C VAL A 95 14.61 6.36 -4.24
N TYR A 96 14.61 6.08 -2.94
CA TYR A 96 15.62 5.26 -2.28
C TYR A 96 15.26 3.77 -2.18
N MET A 97 13.98 3.42 -2.33
CA MET A 97 13.48 2.09 -1.97
C MET A 97 13.90 0.96 -2.91
N HIS A 98 14.37 1.28 -4.13
CA HIS A 98 14.92 0.28 -5.05
C HIS A 98 16.13 -0.46 -4.44
N GLN A 99 16.87 0.17 -3.53
CA GLN A 99 18.05 -0.40 -2.85
C GLN A 99 17.69 -1.60 -1.95
N HIS A 100 16.44 -1.70 -1.54
CA HIS A 100 15.94 -2.80 -0.69
C HIS A 100 15.34 -3.95 -1.50
N SER A 101 15.32 -3.86 -2.83
CA SER A 101 14.72 -4.86 -3.72
C SER A 101 15.78 -5.42 -4.68
N PRO A 102 16.14 -6.71 -4.59
CA PRO A 102 17.20 -7.29 -5.41
C PRO A 102 17.02 -7.05 -6.91
N GLY A 103 18.11 -6.63 -7.58
CA GLY A 103 18.14 -6.40 -9.02
C GLY A 103 17.09 -5.40 -9.52
N THR A 104 16.70 -4.42 -8.70
CA THR A 104 15.68 -3.44 -9.05
C THR A 104 16.31 -2.08 -9.36
N ALA A 105 16.03 -1.58 -10.56
CA ALA A 105 16.45 -0.24 -10.97
C ALA A 105 15.69 0.85 -10.19
N PRO A 106 16.23 2.08 -10.10
CA PRO A 106 15.52 3.21 -9.52
C PRO A 106 14.12 3.37 -10.13
N TYR A 107 13.13 3.61 -9.27
CA TYR A 107 11.75 3.81 -9.69
C TYR A 107 11.58 5.17 -10.36
N ARG A 108 10.54 5.30 -11.18
CA ARG A 108 10.22 6.54 -11.93
C ARG A 108 9.13 7.40 -11.28
N SER A 109 8.36 6.81 -10.37
CA SER A 109 7.27 7.45 -9.62
C SER A 109 6.89 6.55 -8.44
N ALA A 110 6.01 7.04 -7.56
CA ALA A 110 5.48 6.25 -6.46
C ALA A 110 4.67 5.05 -6.99
N CYS A 111 3.80 5.27 -7.99
CA CYS A 111 3.04 4.19 -8.63
C CYS A 111 3.94 3.18 -9.36
N ASP A 112 5.05 3.60 -9.97
CA ASP A 112 6.02 2.68 -10.59
C ASP A 112 6.68 1.78 -9.54
N ALA A 113 6.91 2.28 -8.32
CA ALA A 113 7.37 1.49 -7.18
C ALA A 113 6.28 0.54 -6.64
N VAL A 114 5.07 1.05 -6.42
CA VAL A 114 3.92 0.26 -5.92
C VAL A 114 3.59 -0.90 -6.85
N SER A 115 3.63 -0.69 -8.18
CA SER A 115 3.41 -1.77 -9.15
C SER A 115 4.45 -2.91 -9.03
N LYS A 116 5.60 -2.65 -8.43
CA LYS A 116 6.69 -3.61 -8.23
C LYS A 116 6.70 -4.22 -6.83
N TYR A 117 5.64 -4.05 -6.04
CA TYR A 117 5.52 -4.69 -4.72
C TYR A 117 5.51 -6.22 -4.81
N PRO A 118 5.77 -6.93 -3.71
CA PRO A 118 5.92 -8.38 -3.75
C PRO A 118 4.66 -9.11 -4.19
N GLU A 119 3.47 -8.62 -3.82
CA GLU A 119 2.18 -9.26 -4.07
C GLU A 119 1.25 -8.36 -4.89
N GLN A 120 0.51 -8.92 -5.87
CA GLN A 120 -0.41 -8.15 -6.72
C GLN A 120 -1.51 -7.46 -5.90
N CYS A 121 -2.13 -8.19 -4.96
CA CYS A 121 -3.14 -7.65 -4.04
C CYS A 121 -2.60 -6.58 -3.07
N THR A 122 -1.28 -6.39 -2.98
CA THR A 122 -0.63 -5.35 -2.16
C THR A 122 -0.12 -4.20 -3.03
N ALA A 123 -0.01 -4.39 -4.34
CA ALA A 123 0.34 -3.35 -5.29
C ALA A 123 -0.88 -2.48 -5.61
N LEU A 124 -1.35 -1.74 -4.61
CA LEU A 124 -2.41 -0.74 -4.74
C LEU A 124 -2.11 0.49 -3.90
N ALA A 125 -2.72 1.61 -4.30
CA ALA A 125 -2.63 2.85 -3.55
C ALA A 125 -3.89 3.71 -3.73
N VAL A 126 -4.12 4.61 -2.78
CA VAL A 126 -5.17 5.61 -2.83
C VAL A 126 -4.63 6.96 -2.37
N ARG A 127 -5.10 8.04 -2.98
CA ARG A 127 -4.85 9.41 -2.50
C ARG A 127 -6.10 10.26 -2.58
N LEU A 128 -6.15 11.28 -1.72
CA LEU A 128 -7.11 12.38 -1.82
C LEU A 128 -6.43 13.54 -2.56
N ARG A 129 -6.98 13.92 -3.71
CA ARG A 129 -6.49 15.06 -4.49
C ARG A 129 -6.88 16.39 -3.86
N LYS A 130 -6.25 17.47 -4.34
CA LYS A 130 -6.54 18.85 -3.91
C LYS A 130 -7.97 19.30 -4.20
N ASP A 131 -8.61 18.73 -5.22
CA ASP A 131 -10.02 18.97 -5.57
C ASP A 131 -11.01 18.15 -4.70
N GLY A 132 -10.50 17.36 -3.75
CA GLY A 132 -11.31 16.52 -2.85
C GLY A 132 -11.74 15.19 -3.48
N GLN A 133 -11.30 14.87 -4.69
CA GLN A 133 -11.60 13.58 -5.32
C GLN A 133 -10.59 12.51 -4.91
N LEU A 134 -11.07 11.29 -4.69
CA LEU A 134 -10.19 10.15 -4.50
C LEU A 134 -9.64 9.66 -5.83
N GLU A 135 -8.43 9.16 -5.78
CA GLU A 135 -7.75 8.51 -6.89
C GLU A 135 -7.24 7.16 -6.42
N LEU A 136 -7.57 6.11 -7.18
CA LEU A 136 -7.09 4.76 -6.95
C LEU A 136 -6.01 4.41 -7.98
N PHE A 137 -5.03 3.65 -7.52
CA PHE A 137 -4.04 3.00 -8.36
C PHE A 137 -4.15 1.49 -8.14
N LEU A 138 -4.64 0.77 -9.16
CA LEU A 138 -4.86 -0.68 -9.17
C LEU A 138 -4.21 -1.31 -10.42
N PRO A 139 -2.87 -1.37 -10.51
CA PRO A 139 -2.13 -1.84 -11.69
C PRO A 139 -2.48 -3.27 -12.13
N TYR A 140 -3.03 -4.09 -11.23
CA TYR A 140 -3.42 -5.48 -11.48
C TYR A 140 -4.95 -5.69 -11.41
N GLY A 141 -5.73 -4.61 -11.34
CA GLY A 141 -7.18 -4.66 -11.17
C GLY A 141 -7.63 -5.12 -9.79
N THR A 142 -8.91 -5.47 -9.64
CA THR A 142 -9.54 -5.80 -8.36
C THR A 142 -9.62 -7.30 -8.07
N ARG A 143 -9.36 -8.15 -9.07
CA ARG A 143 -9.66 -9.59 -8.99
C ARG A 143 -8.98 -10.28 -7.82
N ASP A 144 -7.66 -10.15 -7.68
CA ASP A 144 -6.92 -10.81 -6.60
C ASP A 144 -7.36 -10.31 -5.22
N ILE A 145 -7.82 -9.06 -5.14
CA ILE A 145 -8.35 -8.49 -3.89
C ILE A 145 -9.73 -9.09 -3.58
N GLU A 146 -10.64 -9.16 -4.57
CA GLU A 146 -11.99 -9.74 -4.44
C GLU A 146 -11.93 -11.23 -4.10
N ASP A 147 -11.04 -11.98 -4.77
CA ASP A 147 -10.88 -13.42 -4.60
C ASP A 147 -10.00 -13.79 -3.38
N PHE A 148 -9.51 -12.80 -2.62
CA PHE A 148 -8.57 -12.98 -1.49
C PHE A 148 -7.33 -13.80 -1.87
N ILE A 149 -6.78 -13.54 -3.06
CA ILE A 149 -5.60 -14.19 -3.58
C ILE A 149 -4.37 -13.34 -3.28
N VAL A 150 -3.33 -14.00 -2.79
CA VAL A 150 -2.01 -13.45 -2.63
C VAL A 150 -1.07 -14.17 -3.57
N GLU A 151 -0.62 -13.47 -4.60
CA GLU A 151 0.31 -14.00 -5.59
C GLU A 151 1.35 -12.95 -6.01
N PRO A 152 2.53 -13.37 -6.50
CA PRO A 152 3.60 -12.45 -6.81
C PRO A 152 3.27 -11.55 -8.01
N THR A 153 3.81 -10.34 -8.02
CA THR A 153 3.75 -9.47 -9.20
C THR A 153 4.63 -9.99 -10.34
N PRO A 154 4.36 -9.61 -11.61
CA PRO A 154 5.25 -9.92 -12.73
C PRO A 154 6.70 -9.49 -12.50
N HIS A 155 6.92 -8.38 -11.78
CA HIS A 155 8.27 -7.94 -11.39
C HIS A 155 8.97 -8.99 -10.52
N PHE A 156 8.27 -9.54 -9.52
CA PHE A 156 8.81 -10.57 -8.64
C PHE A 156 8.99 -11.92 -9.34
N LEU A 157 8.07 -12.30 -10.26
CA LEU A 157 8.19 -13.51 -11.07
C LEU A 157 9.40 -13.48 -12.02
N ALA A 158 9.81 -12.30 -12.49
CA ALA A 158 10.90 -12.15 -13.46
C ALA A 158 12.31 -12.36 -12.87
N SER A 159 12.46 -12.57 -11.56
CA SER A 159 13.77 -12.77 -10.93
C SER A 159 13.70 -13.84 -9.83
N PRO A 160 14.52 -14.92 -9.91
CA PRO A 160 14.59 -15.93 -8.84
C PRO A 160 14.92 -15.35 -7.46
N GLU A 161 15.76 -14.33 -7.39
CA GLU A 161 16.12 -13.67 -6.12
C GLU A 161 14.93 -12.94 -5.50
N ARG A 162 14.15 -12.21 -6.32
CA ARG A 162 12.92 -11.54 -5.85
C ARG A 162 11.87 -12.58 -5.46
N LEU A 163 11.76 -13.66 -6.21
CA LEU A 163 10.85 -14.75 -5.91
C LEU A 163 11.15 -15.43 -4.56
N ALA A 164 12.43 -15.59 -4.23
CA ALA A 164 12.85 -16.06 -2.91
C ALA A 164 12.43 -15.07 -1.81
N VAL A 165 12.58 -13.76 -2.02
CA VAL A 165 12.10 -12.73 -1.08
C VAL A 165 10.60 -12.83 -0.84
N TYR A 166 9.79 -12.97 -1.90
CA TYR A 166 8.35 -13.19 -1.77
C TYR A 166 8.04 -14.44 -0.94
N THR A 167 8.67 -15.57 -1.29
CA THR A 167 8.44 -16.86 -0.63
C THR A 167 8.75 -16.81 0.87
N GLU A 168 9.89 -16.23 1.24
CA GLU A 168 10.29 -16.06 2.64
C GLU A 168 9.38 -15.08 3.40
N ARG A 169 8.90 -14.03 2.72
CA ARG A 169 7.93 -13.09 3.29
C ARG A 169 6.59 -13.79 3.56
N MET A 170 6.09 -14.60 2.62
CA MET A 170 4.82 -15.31 2.75
C MET A 170 4.82 -16.30 3.91
N LYS A 171 5.94 -16.98 4.18
CA LYS A 171 6.09 -17.87 5.34
C LYS A 171 5.98 -17.17 6.69
N LYS A 172 6.25 -15.86 6.75
CA LYS A 172 6.22 -15.06 7.98
C LYS A 172 4.88 -14.34 8.20
N LYS A 173 4.11 -14.14 7.13
CA LYS A 173 2.82 -13.44 7.19
C LYS A 173 1.72 -14.43 7.52
N ASN A 174 0.95 -14.15 8.58
CA ASN A 174 -0.15 -14.98 9.03
C ASN A 174 -1.51 -14.39 8.64
N TRP A 175 -1.67 -13.95 7.40
CA TRP A 175 -2.89 -13.23 6.97
C TRP A 175 -4.16 -14.08 7.10
N GLN A 176 -4.07 -15.40 6.94
CA GLN A 176 -5.22 -16.30 7.12
C GLN A 176 -5.80 -16.27 8.54
N THR A 177 -5.06 -15.79 9.54
CA THR A 177 -5.61 -15.60 10.90
C THR A 177 -6.67 -14.48 10.94
N LYS A 178 -6.51 -13.43 10.12
CA LYS A 178 -7.47 -12.33 9.97
C LYS A 178 -8.52 -12.64 8.89
N TRP A 179 -8.13 -13.28 7.79
CA TRP A 179 -9.02 -13.62 6.66
C TRP A 179 -8.89 -15.11 6.29
N PRO A 180 -9.68 -16.00 6.90
CA PRO A 180 -9.55 -17.45 6.72
C PRO A 180 -9.72 -17.95 5.28
N GLN A 181 -10.41 -17.19 4.42
CA GLN A 181 -10.62 -17.49 3.00
C GLN A 181 -9.41 -17.19 2.12
N LEU A 182 -8.38 -16.51 2.64
CA LEU A 182 -7.24 -16.04 1.86
C LEU A 182 -6.35 -17.19 1.39
N GLU A 183 -6.07 -17.21 0.08
CA GLU A 183 -5.18 -18.16 -0.57
C GLU A 183 -3.82 -17.52 -0.85
N VAL A 184 -2.74 -18.09 -0.31
CA VAL A 184 -1.38 -17.68 -0.66
C VAL A 184 -0.83 -18.64 -1.72
N ARG A 185 -0.53 -18.10 -2.90
CA ARG A 185 0.05 -18.86 -4.01
C ARG A 185 1.56 -18.81 -3.95
N PHE A 186 2.15 -19.99 -3.80
CA PHE A 186 3.59 -20.15 -3.93
C PHE A 186 3.92 -20.52 -5.39
N PRO A 187 4.82 -19.78 -6.05
CA PRO A 187 5.30 -20.13 -7.38
C PRO A 187 5.97 -21.50 -7.34
N LYS A 188 5.78 -22.29 -8.41
CA LYS A 188 6.38 -23.61 -8.58
C LYS A 188 7.85 -23.55 -8.95
#